data_AF-A0A453G3I5-F1
#
_entry.id   AF-A0A453G3I5-F1
#
_cell.length_a   1.000
_cell.length_b   1.000
_cell.length_c   1.000
_cell.angle_alpha   90.00
_cell.angle_beta   90.00
_cell.angle_gamma   90.00
#
_symmetry.space_group_name_H-M   'P 1'
#
loop_
_entity.id
_entity.type
_entity.pdbx_description
1 polymer ?
#
loop_
_entity_poly.entity_id
_entity_poly.type
_entity_poly.pdbx_seq_one_letter_code
_entity_poly.pdbx_strand_id
1 'polypeptide(L)'
;MTTTFILQGDTLDPRVGSFRVPAAVLTVFDTLSVMLWVPLYDRAVVPLARRLTGHRRGFTQLARMGVGFVILTLAMLAAGTLEVARRRIVARHGTYTDADGAAYVPMSIFWQVPQYVVVGAAEVFTFIGQMEFFYDQAPDAMRSVCSGLASAAFALGNYASSALVAVVVRATTSGGRPGWIPDDINDGHLDYFFWLLAMLCIGNFGAYLFVARWYSYKKTA
;
A
#
# COMPACT_ATOMS: atom_id res chain seq x y z
N MET A 1 6.74 -1.05 1.31
CA MET A 1 5.50 -1.77 0.93
C MET A 1 5.74 -2.81 -0.15
N THR A 2 6.43 -2.47 -1.24
CA THR A 2 6.64 -3.39 -2.38
C THR A 2 7.39 -4.67 -1.99
N THR A 3 8.40 -4.57 -1.12
CA THR A 3 9.22 -5.71 -0.71
C THR A 3 8.43 -6.76 0.08
N THR A 4 7.56 -6.34 1.01
CA THR A 4 6.79 -7.26 1.85
C THR A 4 5.63 -7.93 1.13
N PHE A 5 5.07 -7.27 0.11
CA PHE A 5 4.06 -7.88 -0.76
C PHE A 5 4.68 -8.97 -1.65
N ILE A 6 5.89 -8.74 -2.15
CA ILE A 6 6.66 -9.75 -2.90
C ILE A 6 7.00 -10.93 -2.00
N LEU A 7 7.50 -10.69 -0.78
CA LEU A 7 7.78 -11.75 0.20
C LEU A 7 6.54 -12.59 0.53
N GLN A 8 5.39 -11.95 0.70
CA GLN A 8 4.12 -12.65 0.89
C GLN A 8 3.78 -13.52 -0.33
N GLY A 9 3.96 -12.99 -1.55
CA GLY A 9 3.66 -13.70 -2.80
C GLY A 9 4.56 -14.89 -3.07
N ASP A 10 5.80 -14.85 -2.60
CA ASP A 10 6.78 -15.93 -2.76
C ASP A 10 6.42 -17.18 -1.94
N THR A 11 5.53 -17.05 -0.96
CA THR A 11 5.00 -18.18 -0.15
C THR A 11 3.71 -18.79 -0.69
N LEU A 12 3.06 -18.13 -1.65
CA LEU A 12 1.83 -18.60 -2.29
C LEU A 12 2.17 -19.50 -3.47
N ASP A 13 1.24 -20.37 -3.87
CA ASP A 13 1.43 -21.25 -5.02
C ASP A 13 1.58 -20.40 -6.30
N PRO A 14 2.78 -20.39 -6.93
CA PRO A 14 3.05 -19.61 -8.12
C PRO A 14 2.60 -20.33 -9.40
N ARG A 15 2.08 -21.55 -9.30
CA ARG A 15 1.77 -22.39 -10.46
C ARG A 15 0.45 -21.99 -11.10
N VAL A 16 0.50 -21.81 -12.41
CA VAL A 16 -0.66 -21.58 -13.27
C VAL A 16 -0.60 -22.62 -14.39
N GLY A 17 -1.26 -23.76 -14.16
CA GLY A 17 -1.10 -24.93 -15.04
C GLY A 17 0.34 -25.44 -15.01
N SER A 18 1.02 -25.39 -16.16
CA SER A 18 2.44 -25.78 -16.29
C SER A 18 3.44 -24.64 -16.11
N PHE A 19 2.98 -23.40 -15.98
CA PHE A 19 3.84 -22.21 -15.90
C PHE A 19 3.98 -21.71 -14.46
N ARG A 20 5.17 -21.24 -14.10
CA ARG A 20 5.47 -20.67 -12.78
C ARG A 20 5.56 -19.15 -12.89
N VAL A 21 4.66 -18.44 -12.21
CA VAL A 21 4.60 -16.98 -12.22
C VAL A 21 5.44 -16.44 -11.04
N PRO A 22 6.50 -15.65 -11.29
CA PRO A 22 7.26 -15.02 -10.21
C PRO A 22 6.41 -13.98 -9.45
N ALA A 23 6.54 -13.91 -8.13
CA ALA A 23 5.81 -12.95 -7.30
C ALA A 23 6.07 -11.48 -7.70
N ALA A 24 7.25 -11.18 -8.23
CA ALA A 24 7.60 -9.85 -8.74
C ALA A 24 6.68 -9.38 -9.89
N VAL A 25 6.16 -10.31 -10.70
CA VAL A 25 5.25 -9.99 -11.83
C VAL A 25 3.93 -9.39 -11.33
N LEU A 26 3.55 -9.63 -10.07
CA LEU A 26 2.31 -9.07 -9.52
C LEU A 26 2.30 -7.55 -9.47
N THR A 27 3.47 -6.90 -9.48
CA THR A 27 3.59 -5.44 -9.58
C THR A 27 2.98 -4.87 -10.87
N VAL A 28 2.83 -5.69 -11.92
CA VAL A 28 2.13 -5.30 -13.15
C VAL A 28 0.65 -5.03 -12.86
N PHE A 29 0.02 -5.76 -11.95
CA PHE A 29 -1.39 -5.52 -11.59
C PHE A 29 -1.59 -4.17 -10.90
N ASP A 30 -0.60 -3.70 -10.15
CA ASP A 30 -0.61 -2.35 -9.57
C ASP A 30 -0.60 -1.29 -10.68
N THR A 31 0.33 -1.44 -11.63
CA THR A 31 0.44 -0.54 -12.80
C THR A 31 -0.84 -0.52 -13.64
N LEU A 32 -1.40 -1.70 -13.91
CA LEU A 32 -2.67 -1.84 -14.63
C LEU A 32 -3.84 -1.22 -13.85
N SER A 33 -3.84 -1.35 -12.52
CA SER A 33 -4.83 -0.73 -11.66
C SER A 33 -4.75 0.79 -11.76
N VAL A 34 -3.56 1.38 -11.69
CA VAL A 34 -3.37 2.83 -11.88
C VAL A 34 -3.86 3.27 -13.26
N MET A 35 -3.49 2.54 -14.33
CA MET A 35 -3.96 2.83 -15.68
C MET A 35 -5.49 2.76 -15.82
N LEU A 36 -6.16 1.91 -15.04
CA LEU A 36 -7.61 1.81 -15.01
C LEU A 36 -8.25 2.94 -14.18
N TRP A 37 -7.67 3.25 -13.01
CA TRP A 37 -8.23 4.20 -12.07
C TRP A 37 -8.06 5.65 -12.50
N VAL A 38 -6.99 6.01 -13.21
CA VAL A 38 -6.80 7.37 -13.74
C VAL A 38 -7.97 7.83 -14.63
N PRO A 39 -8.35 7.13 -15.72
CA PRO A 39 -9.48 7.54 -16.54
C PRO A 39 -10.83 7.41 -15.81
N LEU A 40 -10.98 6.43 -14.91
CA LEU A 40 -12.18 6.27 -14.10
C LEU A 40 -12.36 7.43 -13.12
N TYR A 41 -11.27 7.91 -12.54
CA TYR A 41 -11.26 9.06 -11.66
C TYR A 41 -11.73 10.31 -12.41
N ASP A 42 -11.14 10.59 -13.57
CA ASP A 42 -11.48 11.78 -14.37
C ASP A 42 -12.90 11.72 -14.95
N ARG A 43 -13.35 10.55 -15.41
CA ARG A 43 -14.67 10.41 -16.05
C ARG A 43 -15.83 10.11 -15.13
N ALA A 44 -15.61 9.48 -13.98
CA ALA A 44 -16.69 9.09 -13.08
C ALA A 44 -16.59 9.83 -11.74
N VAL A 45 -15.44 9.78 -11.08
CA VAL A 45 -15.29 10.30 -9.71
C VAL A 45 -15.39 11.83 -9.70
N VAL A 46 -14.69 12.53 -10.60
CA VAL A 46 -14.73 14.01 -10.68
C VAL A 46 -16.15 14.54 -10.98
N PRO A 47 -16.87 14.07 -12.01
CA PRO A 47 -18.22 14.56 -12.27
C PRO A 47 -19.23 14.15 -11.19
N LEU A 48 -19.13 12.97 -10.61
CA LEU A 48 -19.97 12.56 -9.49
C LEU A 48 -19.73 13.44 -8.27
N ALA A 49 -18.46 13.72 -7.95
CA ALA A 49 -18.09 14.63 -6.87
C ALA A 49 -18.65 16.03 -7.09
N ARG A 50 -18.56 16.57 -8.33
CA ARG A 50 -19.15 17.87 -8.69
C ARG A 50 -20.66 17.89 -8.49
N ARG A 51 -21.36 16.80 -8.82
CA ARG A 51 -22.82 16.68 -8.64
C ARG A 51 -23.21 16.61 -7.16
N LEU A 52 -22.43 15.91 -6.33
CA LEU A 52 -22.76 15.70 -4.91
C LEU A 52 -22.38 16.88 -4.03
N THR A 53 -21.24 17.54 -4.26
CA THR A 53 -20.74 18.61 -3.37
C THR A 53 -21.03 20.02 -3.87
N GLY A 54 -21.51 20.18 -5.11
CA GLY A 54 -21.77 21.49 -5.74
C GLY A 54 -20.52 22.36 -5.95
N HIS A 55 -19.32 21.89 -5.59
CA HIS A 55 -18.08 22.63 -5.77
C HIS A 55 -17.58 22.49 -7.22
N ARG A 56 -17.08 23.58 -7.82
CA ARG A 56 -16.52 23.58 -9.20
C ARG A 56 -15.46 22.49 -9.42
N ARG A 57 -14.69 22.14 -8.38
CA ARG A 57 -13.68 21.08 -8.41
C ARG A 57 -14.17 19.72 -7.90
N GLY A 58 -15.33 19.60 -7.26
CA GLY A 58 -15.93 18.34 -6.81
C GLY A 58 -15.51 17.86 -5.41
N PHE A 59 -14.23 17.81 -5.06
CA PHE A 59 -13.78 17.57 -3.68
C PHE A 59 -12.75 18.63 -3.27
N THR A 60 -12.59 18.88 -1.97
CA THR A 60 -11.43 19.63 -1.48
C THR A 60 -10.17 18.76 -1.65
N GLN A 61 -9.03 19.39 -1.92
CA GLN A 61 -7.77 18.66 -2.18
C GLN A 61 -7.35 17.78 -1.00
N LEU A 62 -7.60 18.25 0.23
CA LEU A 62 -7.30 17.49 1.44
C LEU A 62 -8.30 16.33 1.62
N ALA A 63 -9.57 16.50 1.27
CA ALA A 63 -10.51 15.38 1.30
C ALA A 63 -10.12 14.26 0.32
N ARG A 64 -9.60 14.62 -0.86
CA ARG A 64 -9.11 13.63 -1.86
C ARG A 64 -7.94 12.82 -1.33
N MET A 65 -6.93 13.48 -0.79
CA MET A 65 -5.81 12.83 -0.12
C MET A 65 -6.27 11.93 1.03
N GLY A 66 -7.20 12.43 1.86
CA GLY A 66 -7.78 11.67 2.97
C GLY A 66 -8.47 10.39 2.51
N VAL A 67 -9.27 10.44 1.44
CA VAL A 67 -9.88 9.25 0.83
C VAL A 67 -8.81 8.26 0.38
N GLY A 68 -7.73 8.75 -0.25
CA GLY A 68 -6.58 7.92 -0.63
C GLY A 68 -5.96 7.17 0.56
N PHE A 69 -5.73 7.85 1.69
CA PHE A 69 -5.23 7.21 2.91
C PHE A 69 -6.20 6.20 3.53
N VAL A 70 -7.50 6.44 3.45
CA VAL A 70 -8.52 5.47 3.89
C VAL A 70 -8.48 4.21 3.01
N ILE A 71 -8.45 4.37 1.69
CA ILE A 71 -8.36 3.25 0.75
C ILE A 71 -7.05 2.47 0.98
N LEU A 72 -5.94 3.17 1.22
CA LEU A 72 -4.65 2.53 1.54
C LEU A 72 -4.73 1.71 2.83
N THR A 73 -5.41 2.25 3.86
CA THR A 73 -5.62 1.53 5.12
C THR A 73 -6.47 0.28 4.91
N LEU A 74 -7.53 0.37 4.11
CA LEU A 74 -8.35 -0.79 3.72
C LEU A 74 -7.54 -1.83 2.94
N ALA A 75 -6.61 -1.40 2.08
CA ALA A 75 -5.71 -2.29 1.36
C ALA A 75 -4.79 -3.06 2.33
N MET A 76 -4.25 -2.38 3.35
CA MET A 76 -3.42 -3.03 4.38
C MET A 76 -4.22 -3.99 5.25
N LEU A 77 -5.46 -3.64 5.59
CA LEU A 77 -6.36 -4.56 6.30
C LEU A 77 -6.68 -5.79 5.45
N ALA A 78 -6.97 -5.61 4.16
CA ALA A 78 -7.18 -6.72 3.24
C ALA A 78 -5.96 -7.65 3.15
N ALA A 79 -4.75 -7.08 3.01
CA ALA A 79 -3.49 -7.83 3.01
C ALA A 79 -3.27 -8.60 4.32
N GLY A 80 -3.55 -7.98 5.46
CA GLY A 80 -3.50 -8.64 6.77
C GLY A 80 -4.52 -9.78 6.92
N THR A 81 -5.75 -9.60 6.43
CA THR A 81 -6.77 -10.67 6.46
C THR A 81 -6.42 -11.83 5.54
N LEU A 82 -5.81 -11.54 4.38
CA LEU A 82 -5.32 -12.55 3.45
C LEU A 82 -4.23 -13.39 4.10
N GLU A 83 -3.32 -12.76 4.83
CA GLU A 83 -2.26 -13.45 5.56
C GLU A 83 -2.82 -14.37 6.67
N VAL A 84 -3.81 -13.89 7.43
CA VAL A 84 -4.51 -14.72 8.43
C VAL A 84 -5.21 -15.91 7.77
N ALA A 85 -5.82 -15.73 6.60
CA ALA A 85 -6.43 -16.81 5.84
C ALA A 85 -5.37 -17.83 5.36
N ARG A 86 -4.25 -17.35 4.82
CA ARG A 86 -3.09 -18.17 4.42
C ARG A 86 -2.62 -19.04 5.58
N ARG A 87 -2.42 -18.45 6.77
CA ARG A 87 -2.03 -19.18 7.99
C ARG A 87 -3.02 -20.26 8.39
N ARG A 88 -4.31 -19.98 8.32
CA ARG A 88 -5.35 -20.99 8.64
C ARG A 88 -5.30 -22.16 7.66
N ILE A 89 -4.94 -21.93 6.40
CA ILE A 89 -4.77 -22.97 5.39
C ILE A 89 -3.54 -23.81 5.73
N VAL A 90 -2.40 -23.18 6.07
CA VAL A 90 -1.19 -23.87 6.54
C VAL A 90 -1.48 -24.75 7.75
N ALA A 91 -2.20 -24.23 8.75
CA ALA A 91 -2.55 -24.98 9.95
C ALA A 91 -3.47 -26.19 9.70
N ARG A 92 -4.23 -26.19 8.60
CA ARG A 92 -5.20 -27.26 8.28
C ARG A 92 -4.71 -28.26 7.24
N HIS A 93 -3.95 -27.81 6.24
CA HIS A 93 -3.54 -28.61 5.10
C HIS A 93 -2.02 -28.80 5.01
N GLY A 94 -1.27 -28.15 5.90
CA GLY A 94 0.18 -28.08 5.83
C GLY A 94 0.67 -27.20 4.67
N THR A 95 1.99 -27.13 4.55
CA THR A 95 2.67 -26.65 3.33
C THR A 95 3.12 -27.86 2.52
N TYR A 96 3.13 -27.73 1.20
CA TYR A 96 3.78 -28.74 0.34
C TYR A 96 5.12 -28.21 -0.13
N THR A 97 6.11 -29.10 -0.20
CA THR A 97 7.44 -28.77 -0.70
C THR A 97 7.46 -29.06 -2.20
N ASP A 98 7.84 -28.07 -3.00
CA ASP A 98 8.08 -28.27 -4.43
C ASP A 98 9.42 -29.00 -4.67
N ALA A 99 9.64 -29.51 -5.87
CA ALA A 99 10.86 -30.15 -6.34
C ALA A 99 12.14 -29.31 -6.12
N ASP A 100 12.01 -27.99 -5.99
CA ASP A 100 13.10 -27.07 -5.69
C ASP A 100 13.39 -26.92 -4.17
N GLY A 101 12.68 -27.65 -3.30
CA GLY A 101 12.85 -27.60 -1.84
C GLY A 101 12.12 -26.45 -1.15
N ALA A 102 11.43 -25.57 -1.90
CA ALA A 102 10.65 -24.47 -1.34
C ALA A 102 9.26 -24.93 -0.86
N ALA A 103 8.85 -24.50 0.33
CA ALA A 103 7.55 -24.82 0.92
C ALA A 103 6.50 -23.77 0.55
N TYR A 104 5.42 -24.21 -0.10
CA TYR A 104 4.31 -23.37 -0.55
C TYR A 104 3.02 -23.68 0.20
N VAL A 105 2.19 -22.65 0.32
CA VAL A 105 0.80 -22.80 0.77
C VAL A 105 -0.06 -23.13 -0.45
N PRO A 106 -1.02 -24.09 -0.36
CA PRO A 106 -1.94 -24.42 -1.46
C PRO A 106 -3.00 -23.32 -1.65
N MET A 107 -2.54 -22.11 -1.93
CA MET A 107 -3.32 -20.91 -2.15
C MET A 107 -2.69 -20.18 -3.33
N SER A 108 -3.48 -19.97 -4.39
CA SER A 108 -2.98 -19.34 -5.61
C SER A 108 -2.45 -17.93 -5.35
N ILE A 109 -1.33 -17.60 -5.96
CA ILE A 109 -0.73 -16.26 -5.96
C ILE A 109 -1.71 -15.15 -6.41
N PHE A 110 -2.72 -15.48 -7.22
CA PHE A 110 -3.73 -14.52 -7.69
C PHE A 110 -4.62 -13.95 -6.57
N TRP A 111 -4.65 -14.57 -5.38
CA TRP A 111 -5.34 -13.99 -4.23
C TRP A 111 -4.75 -12.66 -3.77
N GLN A 112 -3.54 -12.30 -4.22
CA GLN A 112 -2.96 -10.97 -4.00
C GLN A 112 -3.41 -9.93 -5.03
N VAL A 113 -4.06 -10.30 -6.14
CA VAL A 113 -4.51 -9.32 -7.14
C VAL A 113 -5.45 -8.26 -6.55
N PRO A 114 -6.45 -8.61 -5.70
CA PRO A 114 -7.32 -7.61 -5.08
C PRO A 114 -6.57 -6.56 -4.26
N GLN A 115 -5.54 -6.95 -3.49
CA GLN A 115 -4.77 -5.98 -2.70
C GLN A 115 -3.99 -5.01 -3.59
N TYR A 116 -3.37 -5.49 -4.68
CA TYR A 116 -2.68 -4.62 -5.64
C TYR A 116 -3.66 -3.65 -6.33
N VAL A 117 -4.86 -4.11 -6.68
CA VAL A 117 -5.87 -3.24 -7.29
C VAL A 117 -6.29 -2.12 -6.34
N VAL A 118 -6.52 -2.43 -5.06
CA VAL A 118 -6.91 -1.42 -4.05
C VAL A 118 -5.76 -0.47 -3.73
N VAL A 119 -4.50 -0.94 -3.70
CA VAL A 119 -3.32 -0.07 -3.55
C VAL A 119 -3.21 0.90 -4.72
N GLY A 120 -3.31 0.43 -5.97
CA GLY A 120 -3.29 1.31 -7.14
C GLY A 120 -4.43 2.35 -7.13
N ALA A 121 -5.61 1.98 -6.64
CA ALA A 121 -6.69 2.95 -6.41
C ALA A 121 -6.28 4.03 -5.39
N ALA A 122 -5.75 3.63 -4.24
CA ALA A 122 -5.29 4.55 -3.20
C ALA A 122 -4.20 5.51 -3.72
N GLU A 123 -3.28 5.00 -4.53
CA GLU A 123 -2.21 5.80 -5.14
C GLU A 123 -2.79 6.89 -6.03
N VAL A 124 -3.74 6.57 -6.91
CA VAL A 124 -4.37 7.56 -7.79
C VAL A 124 -5.05 8.68 -6.99
N PHE A 125 -5.84 8.35 -5.96
CA PHE A 125 -6.52 9.35 -5.14
C PHE A 125 -5.54 10.22 -4.34
N THR A 126 -4.48 9.63 -3.80
CA THR A 126 -3.48 10.34 -3.00
C THR A 126 -2.60 11.23 -3.89
N PHE A 127 -2.10 10.69 -5.00
CA PHE A 127 -1.17 11.38 -5.89
C PHE A 127 -1.82 12.54 -6.64
N ILE A 128 -3.05 12.37 -7.15
CA ILE A 128 -3.78 13.48 -7.78
C ILE A 128 -4.07 14.58 -6.77
N GLY A 129 -4.53 14.23 -5.56
CA GLY A 129 -4.75 15.20 -4.49
C GLY A 129 -3.47 15.94 -4.09
N GLN A 130 -2.35 15.22 -4.04
CA GLN A 130 -1.01 15.75 -3.75
C GLN A 130 -0.52 16.73 -4.80
N MET A 131 -0.57 16.36 -6.06
CA MET A 131 -0.17 17.25 -7.15
C MET A 131 -1.01 18.53 -7.14
N GLU A 132 -2.34 18.42 -7.08
CA GLU A 132 -3.22 19.59 -7.12
C GLU A 132 -3.01 20.52 -5.91
N PHE A 133 -2.79 19.95 -4.71
CA PHE A 133 -2.46 20.72 -3.51
C PHE A 133 -1.16 21.49 -3.65
N PHE A 134 -0.09 20.81 -4.08
CA PHE A 134 1.20 21.47 -4.28
C PHE A 134 1.14 22.53 -5.37
N TYR A 135 0.40 22.30 -6.47
CA TYR A 135 0.29 23.28 -7.54
C TYR A 135 -0.52 24.52 -7.16
N ASP A 136 -1.63 24.38 -6.42
CA ASP A 136 -2.49 25.51 -6.08
C ASP A 136 -2.08 26.25 -4.79
N GLN A 137 -1.44 25.57 -3.83
CA GLN A 137 -1.02 26.19 -2.57
C GLN A 137 0.43 26.70 -2.59
N ALA A 138 1.27 26.24 -3.54
CA ALA A 138 2.61 26.77 -3.69
C ALA A 138 2.60 28.20 -4.24
N PRO A 139 3.44 29.11 -3.72
CA PRO A 139 3.75 30.36 -4.39
C PRO A 139 4.32 30.09 -5.80
N ASP A 140 3.98 30.92 -6.79
CA ASP A 140 4.40 30.73 -8.18
C ASP A 140 5.92 30.59 -8.36
N ALA A 141 6.70 31.30 -7.54
CA ALA A 141 8.16 31.23 -7.54
C ALA A 141 8.74 29.95 -6.91
N MET A 142 7.95 29.16 -6.17
CA MET A 142 8.42 28.01 -5.39
C MET A 142 7.87 26.66 -5.86
N ARG A 143 7.15 26.60 -6.99
CA ARG A 143 6.58 25.34 -7.51
C ARG A 143 7.63 24.24 -7.67
N SER A 144 8.82 24.58 -8.15
CA SER A 144 9.94 23.63 -8.27
C SER A 144 10.41 23.07 -6.92
N VAL A 145 10.45 23.92 -5.89
CA VAL A 145 10.82 23.51 -4.52
C VAL A 145 9.76 22.56 -3.93
N CYS A 146 8.47 22.84 -4.18
CA CYS A 146 7.38 21.96 -3.74
C CYS A 146 7.43 20.58 -4.44
N SER A 147 7.71 20.53 -5.74
CA SER A 147 7.92 19.27 -6.45
C SER A 147 9.14 18.51 -5.92
N GLY A 148 10.23 19.20 -5.63
CA GLY A 148 11.41 18.61 -4.98
C GLY A 148 11.10 18.03 -3.60
N LEU A 149 10.29 18.74 -2.80
CA LEU A 149 9.86 18.29 -1.48
C LEU A 149 8.97 17.04 -1.57
N ALA A 150 8.09 16.95 -2.57
CA ALA A 150 7.29 15.75 -2.82
C ALA A 150 8.17 14.53 -3.13
N SER A 151 9.17 14.67 -4.00
CA SER A 151 10.14 13.62 -4.30
C SER A 151 10.97 13.24 -3.08
N ALA A 152 11.40 14.21 -2.28
CA ALA A 152 12.12 13.97 -1.04
C ALA A 152 11.25 13.21 -0.02
N ALA A 153 9.96 13.54 0.09
CA ALA A 153 9.03 12.81 0.94
C ALA A 153 8.86 11.35 0.49
N PHE A 154 8.82 11.10 -0.83
CA PHE A 154 8.78 9.73 -1.36
C PHE A 154 10.07 8.95 -1.06
N ALA A 155 11.23 9.58 -1.20
CA ALA A 155 12.52 8.98 -0.84
C ALA A 155 12.58 8.67 0.66
N LEU A 156 12.20 9.62 1.52
CA LEU A 156 12.11 9.42 2.97
C LEU A 156 11.14 8.29 3.33
N GLY A 157 10.01 8.16 2.62
CA GLY A 157 9.09 7.04 2.80
C GLY A 157 9.72 5.68 2.51
N ASN A 158 10.53 5.57 1.46
CA ASN A 158 11.28 4.35 1.14
C ASN A 158 12.35 4.05 2.20
N TYR A 159 13.11 5.05 2.64
CA TYR A 159 14.08 4.87 3.73
C TYR A 159 13.42 4.47 5.05
N ALA A 160 12.29 5.10 5.39
CA ALA A 160 11.50 4.74 6.57
C ALA A 160 10.97 3.30 6.47
N SER A 161 10.52 2.85 5.29
CA SER A 161 10.11 1.47 5.07
C SER A 161 11.26 0.49 5.31
N SER A 162 12.47 0.79 4.80
CA SER A 162 13.65 -0.06 5.01
C SER A 162 14.11 -0.05 6.47
N ALA A 163 14.10 1.12 7.11
CA ALA A 163 14.42 1.26 8.53
C ALA A 163 13.43 0.50 9.41
N LEU A 164 12.13 0.57 9.12
CA LEU A 164 11.09 -0.18 9.82
C LEU A 164 11.36 -1.68 9.77
N VAL A 165 11.65 -2.23 8.58
CA VAL A 165 12.00 -3.65 8.42
C VAL A 165 13.25 -3.99 9.24
N ALA A 166 14.31 -3.17 9.15
CA ALA A 166 15.54 -3.41 9.89
C ALA A 166 15.34 -3.39 11.42
N VAL A 167 14.53 -2.44 11.92
CA VAL A 167 14.17 -2.34 13.34
C VAL A 167 13.36 -3.55 13.78
N VAL A 168 12.36 -3.98 12.99
CA VAL A 168 11.54 -5.16 13.30
C VAL A 168 12.41 -6.42 13.33
N VAL A 169 13.26 -6.63 12.33
CA VAL A 169 14.19 -7.78 12.30
C VAL A 169 15.07 -7.75 13.55
N ARG A 170 15.75 -6.63 13.83
CA ARG A 170 16.64 -6.51 15.00
C ARG A 170 15.91 -6.72 16.33
N ALA A 171 14.70 -6.19 16.48
CA ALA A 171 13.92 -6.32 17.70
C ALA A 171 13.37 -7.74 17.89
N THR A 172 13.03 -8.43 16.81
CA THR A 172 12.38 -9.75 16.87
C THR A 172 13.36 -10.92 16.87
N THR A 173 14.56 -10.73 16.34
CA THR A 173 15.67 -11.72 16.39
C THR A 173 16.44 -11.66 17.72
N SER A 174 16.14 -10.72 18.61
CA SER A 174 16.81 -10.60 19.91
C SER A 174 16.43 -11.78 20.83
N GLY A 175 17.41 -12.63 21.16
CA GLY A 175 17.24 -13.79 22.05
C GLY A 175 17.26 -15.17 21.38
N GLY A 176 17.78 -15.30 20.15
CA GLY A 176 17.97 -16.60 19.48
C GLY A 176 16.71 -17.18 18.84
N ARG A 177 15.63 -16.38 18.74
CA ARG A 177 14.40 -16.73 18.03
C ARG A 177 14.48 -16.29 16.57
N PRO A 178 13.81 -16.99 15.63
CA PRO A 178 13.89 -16.71 14.19
C PRO A 178 13.35 -15.32 13.78
N GLY A 179 12.64 -14.60 14.66
CA GLY A 179 12.11 -13.26 14.40
C GLY A 179 10.79 -13.26 13.62
N TRP A 180 10.24 -12.08 13.32
CA TRP A 180 8.99 -11.95 12.54
C TRP A 180 9.21 -12.11 11.04
N ILE A 181 10.44 -11.89 10.55
CA ILE A 181 10.86 -12.06 9.16
C ILE A 181 12.18 -12.89 9.17
N PRO A 182 12.10 -14.22 9.32
CA PRO A 182 13.25 -15.11 9.20
C PRO A 182 13.63 -15.34 7.72
N ASP A 183 14.79 -15.94 7.49
CA ASP A 183 15.21 -16.39 6.14
C ASP A 183 14.24 -17.45 5.56
N ASP A 184 13.61 -18.26 6.42
CA ASP A 184 12.45 -19.08 6.05
C ASP A 184 11.15 -18.38 6.46
N ILE A 185 10.42 -17.86 5.47
CA ILE A 185 9.21 -17.06 5.68
C ILE A 185 8.08 -17.91 6.29
N ASN A 186 8.10 -19.24 6.10
CA ASN A 186 7.04 -20.12 6.64
C ASN A 186 7.11 -20.28 8.16
N ASP A 187 8.30 -20.19 8.74
CA ASP A 187 8.51 -20.16 10.20
C ASP A 187 8.29 -18.76 10.80
N GLY A 188 8.12 -17.75 9.94
CA GLY A 188 8.01 -16.35 10.31
C GLY A 188 6.61 -15.88 10.72
N HIS A 189 6.58 -14.92 11.65
CA HIS A 189 5.33 -14.27 12.05
C HIS A 189 4.92 -13.05 11.19
N LEU A 190 4.85 -13.21 9.86
CA LEU A 190 4.56 -12.14 8.89
C LEU A 190 3.25 -11.36 9.18
N ASP A 191 2.24 -12.04 9.75
CA ASP A 191 0.96 -11.44 10.15
C ASP A 191 1.14 -10.26 11.11
N TYR A 192 2.04 -10.37 12.09
CA TYR A 192 2.28 -9.28 13.05
C TYR A 192 2.91 -8.07 12.38
N PHE A 193 3.72 -8.29 11.35
CA PHE A 193 4.29 -7.20 10.56
C PHE A 193 3.21 -6.48 9.74
N PHE A 194 2.26 -7.21 9.15
CA PHE A 194 1.11 -6.59 8.48
C PHE A 194 0.17 -5.84 9.44
N TRP A 195 -0.07 -6.37 10.65
CA TRP A 195 -0.83 -5.65 11.68
C TRP A 195 -0.12 -4.39 12.17
N LEU A 196 1.21 -4.43 12.33
CA LEU A 196 2.03 -3.26 12.65
C LEU A 196 1.90 -2.19 11.56
N LEU A 197 2.01 -2.59 10.29
CA LEU A 197 1.82 -1.70 9.13
C LEU A 197 0.41 -1.10 9.12
N ALA A 198 -0.62 -1.90 9.37
CA ALA A 198 -2.00 -1.42 9.43
C ALA A 198 -2.18 -0.37 10.54
N MET A 199 -1.65 -0.62 11.75
CA MET A 199 -1.67 0.36 12.84
C MET A 199 -0.89 1.64 12.49
N LEU A 200 0.25 1.52 11.81
CA LEU A 200 1.03 2.68 11.36
C LEU A 200 0.26 3.50 10.32
N CYS A 201 -0.44 2.86 9.38
CA CYS A 201 -1.31 3.53 8.41
C CYS A 201 -2.46 4.28 9.09
N ILE A 202 -3.12 3.65 10.08
CA ILE A 202 -4.18 4.29 10.88
C ILE A 202 -3.62 5.50 11.64
N GLY A 203 -2.46 5.35 12.27
CA GLY A 203 -1.78 6.44 12.98
C GLY A 203 -1.41 7.60 12.04
N ASN A 204 -0.89 7.30 10.85
CA ASN A 204 -0.58 8.28 9.81
C ASN A 204 -1.84 9.03 9.36
N PHE A 205 -2.95 8.33 9.13
CA PHE A 205 -4.23 8.96 8.80
C PHE A 205 -4.74 9.86 9.94
N GLY A 206 -4.60 9.43 11.20
CA GLY A 206 -4.93 10.25 12.36
C GLY A 206 -4.10 11.54 12.44
N ALA A 207 -2.78 11.44 12.26
CA ALA A 207 -1.88 12.59 12.20
C ALA A 207 -2.23 13.51 11.03
N TYR A 208 -2.55 12.95 9.86
CA TYR A 208 -3.01 13.69 8.70
C TYR A 208 -4.27 14.49 9.01
N LEU A 209 -5.28 13.89 9.65
CA LEU A 209 -6.51 14.59 10.03
C LEU A 209 -6.25 15.75 11.01
N PHE A 210 -5.32 15.56 11.95
CA PHE A 210 -4.94 16.61 12.89
C PHE A 210 -4.33 17.82 12.16
N VAL A 211 -3.37 17.57 11.27
CA VAL A 211 -2.74 18.62 10.45
C VAL A 211 -3.75 19.25 9.49
N ALA A 212 -4.58 18.45 8.84
CA ALA A 212 -5.63 18.91 7.92
C ALA A 212 -6.64 19.82 8.61
N ARG A 213 -6.99 19.55 9.87
CA ARG A 213 -7.89 20.37 10.66
C ARG A 213 -7.27 21.71 11.05
N TRP A 214 -5.95 21.76 11.22
CA TRP A 214 -5.19 22.98 11.54
C TRP A 214 -4.86 23.80 10.29
N TYR A 215 -4.90 23.18 9.11
CA TYR A 215 -4.55 23.84 7.86
C TYR A 215 -5.72 24.68 7.33
N SER A 216 -5.53 26.00 7.26
CA SER A 216 -6.46 26.90 6.59
C SER A 216 -6.06 27.06 5.12
N TYR A 217 -6.99 26.76 4.21
CA TYR A 217 -6.80 27.00 2.78
C TYR A 217 -6.47 28.46 2.50
N LYS A 218 -5.49 28.70 1.62
CA LYS A 218 -5.27 30.03 1.07
C LYS A 218 -6.48 30.40 0.20
N LYS A 219 -7.10 31.55 0.47
CA LYS A 219 -8.10 32.14 -0.43
C LYS A 219 -7.36 32.60 -1.68
N THR A 220 -7.49 31.87 -2.78
CA THR A 220 -7.18 32.40 -4.11
C THR A 220 -8.24 33.44 -4.42
N ALA A 221 -7.79 34.70 -4.57
CA ALA A 221 -8.61 35.83 -5.02
C ALA A 221 -9.05 35.63 -6.48
#